data_AF-A0A6I1GE75-F1
#
_entry.id   AF-A0A6I1GE75-F1
#
_cell.length_a   1.000
_cell.length_b   1.000
_cell.length_c   1.000
_cell.angle_alpha   90.00
_cell.angle_beta   90.00
_cell.angle_gamma   90.00
#
_symmetry.space_group_name_H-M   'P 1'
#
loop_
_entity.id
_entity.type
_entity.pdbx_description
1 polymer ?
#
loop_
_entity_poly.entity_id
_entity_poly.type
_entity_poly.pdbx_seq_one_letter_code
_entity_poly.pdbx_strand_id
1 'polypeptide(L)'
;MSSASFEAFMEHLRQANDSVSKMRTEVAQIKDEVEKDNERISSQLEERRRSGKSGKAWQILQQRIDMKQTTEDDIMSGVDKSPEAREVRTVMVKNMKALKREMELARQDEHSELGEELRRMDALNEQIEHETK
;
A
#
# COMPACT_ATOMS: atom_id res chain seq x y z
N MET A 1 -37.41 13.74 -31.26
CA MET A 1 -37.01 13.64 -29.84
C MET A 1 -38.14 14.27 -29.03
N SER A 2 -38.93 13.49 -28.29
CA SER A 2 -40.03 14.06 -27.48
C SER A 2 -39.47 14.81 -26.27
N SER A 3 -40.17 15.85 -25.79
CA SER A 3 -39.82 16.60 -24.56
C SER A 3 -39.47 15.67 -23.39
N ALA A 4 -40.25 14.59 -23.25
CA ALA A 4 -40.07 13.57 -22.23
C ALA A 4 -38.72 12.84 -22.28
N SER A 5 -38.14 12.62 -23.46
CA SER A 5 -36.83 11.97 -23.61
C SER A 5 -35.68 12.90 -23.23
N PHE A 6 -35.83 14.20 -23.44
CA PHE A 6 -34.83 15.20 -23.05
C PHE A 6 -34.88 15.48 -21.55
N GLU A 7 -36.09 15.56 -20.97
CA GLU A 7 -36.28 15.68 -19.52
C GLU A 7 -35.70 14.49 -18.76
N ALA A 8 -35.94 13.26 -19.23
CA ALA A 8 -35.34 12.06 -18.63
C ALA A 8 -33.80 12.06 -18.69
N PHE A 9 -33.23 12.55 -19.79
CA PHE A 9 -31.78 12.68 -19.93
C PHE A 9 -31.20 13.74 -18.97
N MET A 10 -31.85 14.89 -18.84
CA MET A 10 -31.42 15.95 -17.93
C MET A 10 -31.51 15.52 -16.46
N GLU A 11 -32.55 14.76 -16.10
CA GLU A 11 -32.68 14.19 -14.76
C GLU A 11 -31.57 13.16 -14.49
N HIS A 12 -31.23 12.33 -15.47
CA HIS A 12 -30.14 11.37 -15.33
C HIS A 12 -28.77 12.06 -15.20
N LEU A 13 -28.53 13.15 -15.94
CA LEU A 13 -27.34 13.99 -15.76
C LEU A 13 -27.28 14.62 -14.37
N ARG A 14 -28.42 15.08 -13.83
CA ARG A 14 -28.50 15.64 -12.48
C ARG A 14 -28.15 14.59 -11.43
N GLN A 15 -28.72 13.40 -11.55
CA GLN A 15 -28.45 12.27 -10.66
C GLN A 15 -26.99 11.81 -10.74
N ALA A 16 -26.42 11.74 -11.94
CA ALA A 16 -25.00 11.42 -12.14
C ALA A 16 -24.10 12.48 -11.49
N ASN A 17 -24.41 13.76 -11.63
CA ASN A 17 -23.64 14.84 -11.01
C ASN A 17 -23.73 14.81 -9.47
N ASP A 18 -24.92 14.57 -8.92
CA ASP A 18 -25.14 14.42 -7.48
C ASP A 18 -24.37 13.20 -6.93
N SER A 19 -24.36 12.09 -7.68
CA SER A 19 -23.58 10.88 -7.35
C SER A 19 -22.07 11.13 -7.37
N VAL A 20 -21.55 11.80 -8.41
CA VAL A 20 -20.13 12.18 -8.50
C VAL A 20 -19.73 13.09 -7.35
N SER A 21 -20.59 14.04 -6.96
CA SER A 21 -20.33 14.92 -5.82
C SER A 21 -20.25 14.15 -4.50
N LYS A 22 -21.15 13.17 -4.29
CA LYS A 22 -21.11 12.29 -3.10
C LYS A 22 -19.84 11.45 -3.07
N MET A 23 -19.52 10.76 -4.18
CA MET A 23 -18.30 9.96 -4.29
C MET A 23 -17.04 10.79 -4.02
N ARG A 24 -16.95 12.03 -4.53
CA ARG A 24 -15.81 12.92 -4.23
C ARG A 24 -15.70 13.24 -2.75
N THR A 25 -16.82 13.42 -2.07
CA THR A 25 -16.84 13.70 -0.63
C THR A 25 -16.40 12.48 0.16
N GLU A 26 -16.90 11.29 -0.20
CA GLU A 26 -16.49 10.03 0.41
C GLU A 26 -14.99 9.74 0.19
N VAL A 27 -14.49 9.92 -1.03
CA VAL A 27 -13.06 9.77 -1.33
C VAL A 27 -12.21 10.76 -0.52
N ALA A 28 -12.68 12.00 -0.34
CA ALA A 28 -11.97 12.99 0.48
C ALA A 28 -11.93 12.58 1.95
N GLN A 29 -13.02 12.03 2.49
CA GLN A 29 -13.08 11.52 3.86
C GLN A 29 -12.16 10.31 4.06
N ILE A 30 -12.21 9.33 3.15
CA ILE A 30 -11.32 8.16 3.17
C ILE A 30 -9.86 8.61 3.12
N LYS A 31 -9.53 9.59 2.29
CA LYS A 31 -8.17 10.12 2.20
C LYS A 31 -7.71 10.72 3.53
N ASP A 32 -8.56 11.53 4.17
CA ASP A 32 -8.25 12.15 5.47
C ASP A 32 -8.07 11.11 6.59
N GLU A 33 -8.90 10.06 6.61
CA GLU A 33 -8.78 8.95 7.55
C GLU A 33 -7.47 8.16 7.32
N VAL A 34 -7.16 7.84 6.07
CA VAL A 34 -5.92 7.14 5.70
C VAL A 34 -4.69 7.98 6.04
N GLU A 35 -4.74 9.29 5.86
CA GLU A 35 -3.64 10.20 6.21
C GLU A 35 -3.38 10.19 7.72
N LYS A 36 -4.43 10.30 8.54
CA LYS A 36 -4.34 10.20 10.00
C LYS A 36 -3.79 8.85 10.46
N ASP A 37 -4.24 7.76 9.87
CA ASP A 37 -3.74 6.44 10.20
C ASP A 37 -2.28 6.26 9.80
N ASN A 38 -1.87 6.78 8.65
CA ASN A 38 -0.47 6.77 8.23
C ASN A 38 0.41 7.56 9.19
N GLU A 39 0.00 8.75 9.61
CA GLU A 39 0.73 9.55 10.61
C GLU A 39 0.86 8.81 11.95
N ARG A 40 -0.22 8.16 12.40
CA ARG A 40 -0.24 7.36 13.62
C ARG A 40 0.71 6.17 13.52
N ILE A 41 0.66 5.42 12.44
CA ILE A 41 1.53 4.26 12.20
C ILE A 41 2.99 4.70 12.13
N SER A 42 3.27 5.79 11.41
CA SER A 42 4.63 6.34 11.29
C SER A 42 5.18 6.72 12.66
N SER A 43 4.41 7.46 13.46
CA SER A 43 4.81 7.85 14.83
C SER A 43 5.12 6.64 15.72
N GLN A 44 4.29 5.59 15.66
CA GLN A 44 4.51 4.35 16.40
C GLN A 44 5.78 3.61 15.94
N LEU A 45 6.05 3.57 14.64
CA LEU A 45 7.25 2.98 14.08
C LEU A 45 8.51 3.73 14.52
N GLU A 46 8.48 5.05 14.48
CA GLU A 46 9.59 5.89 14.95
C GLU A 46 9.89 5.62 16.42
N GLU A 47 8.88 5.61 17.30
CA GLU A 47 9.07 5.31 18.73
C GLU A 47 9.64 3.90 18.94
N ARG A 48 9.16 2.92 18.18
CA ARG A 48 9.68 1.55 18.22
C ARG A 48 11.15 1.48 17.82
N ARG A 49 11.57 2.27 16.82
CA ARG A 49 12.96 2.35 16.39
C ARG A 49 13.82 3.10 17.41
N ARG A 50 13.36 4.24 17.94
CA ARG A 50 14.06 5.02 19.00
C ARG A 50 14.30 4.17 20.26
N SER A 51 13.30 3.38 20.67
CA SER A 51 13.40 2.45 21.80
C SER A 51 14.23 1.18 21.52
N GLY A 52 14.70 0.98 20.28
CA GLY A 52 15.52 -0.17 19.89
C GLY A 52 14.73 -1.48 19.69
N LYS A 53 13.40 -1.46 19.84
CA LYS A 53 12.53 -2.62 19.62
C LYS A 53 12.54 -3.11 18.16
N SER A 54 12.95 -2.26 17.22
CA SER A 54 13.14 -2.60 15.80
C SER A 54 14.57 -3.07 15.47
N GLY A 55 15.44 -3.24 16.48
CA GLY A 55 16.84 -3.62 16.31
C GLY A 55 17.80 -2.43 16.28
N LYS A 56 19.10 -2.73 16.46
CA LYS A 56 20.12 -1.69 16.67
C LYS A 56 20.37 -0.84 15.43
N ALA A 57 20.44 -1.45 14.24
CA ALA A 57 20.61 -0.74 12.99
C ALA A 57 19.48 0.29 12.77
N TRP A 58 18.23 -0.11 12.98
CA TRP A 58 17.08 0.79 12.90
C TRP A 58 17.10 1.90 13.95
N GLN A 59 17.58 1.64 15.16
CA GLN A 59 17.73 2.68 16.18
C GLN A 59 18.72 3.77 15.74
N ILE A 60 19.86 3.37 15.19
CA ILE A 60 20.88 4.31 14.69
C ILE A 60 20.35 5.08 13.48
N LEU A 61 19.69 4.39 12.54
CA LEU A 61 19.08 5.04 11.37
C LEU A 61 17.98 6.03 11.78
N GLN A 62 17.16 5.71 12.77
CA GLN A 62 16.15 6.64 13.27
C GLN A 62 16.79 7.90 13.87
N GLN A 63 17.89 7.79 14.61
CA GLN A 63 18.62 8.97 15.08
C GLN A 63 19.14 9.82 13.91
N ARG A 64 19.62 9.19 12.83
CA ARG A 64 20.07 9.89 11.62
C ARG A 64 18.92 10.54 10.84
N ILE A 65 17.75 9.91 10.81
CA ILE A 65 16.51 10.48 10.25
C ILE A 65 16.07 11.69 11.07
N ASP A 66 16.05 11.57 12.40
CA ASP A 66 15.69 12.65 13.32
C ASP A 66 16.64 13.87 13.14
N MET A 67 17.92 13.61 12.86
CA MET A 67 18.93 14.64 12.54
C MET A 67 18.93 15.10 11.06
N LYS A 68 17.99 14.61 10.23
CA LYS A 68 17.88 14.90 8.79
C LYS A 68 19.14 14.57 7.98
N GLN A 69 19.89 13.57 8.41
CA GLN A 69 21.12 13.10 7.74
C GLN A 69 20.85 12.02 6.69
N THR A 70 19.66 11.45 6.70
CA THR A 70 19.18 10.41 5.77
C THR A 70 17.67 10.35 5.82
N THR A 71 17.04 9.64 4.90
CA THR A 71 15.61 9.37 4.87
C THR A 71 15.33 7.88 4.74
N GLU A 72 14.10 7.44 5.01
CA GLU A 72 13.70 6.05 4.72
C GLU A 72 13.89 5.71 3.24
N ASP A 73 13.60 6.65 2.34
CA ASP A 73 13.78 6.46 0.91
C ASP A 73 15.26 6.31 0.54
N ASP A 74 16.15 7.13 1.12
CA ASP A 74 17.60 6.97 0.92
C ASP A 74 18.10 5.61 1.40
N ILE A 75 17.54 5.10 2.51
CA ILE A 75 17.85 3.78 3.03
C ILE A 75 17.36 2.69 2.06
N MET A 76 16.14 2.77 1.53
CA MET A 76 15.58 1.72 0.67
C MET A 76 16.15 1.74 -0.75
N SER A 77 16.26 2.92 -1.36
CA SER A 77 16.89 3.13 -2.68
C SER A 77 18.39 2.80 -2.68
N GLY A 78 18.99 2.78 -1.50
CA GLY A 78 20.40 2.50 -1.31
C GLY A 78 21.30 3.71 -1.52
N VAL A 79 20.77 4.93 -1.57
CA VAL A 79 21.55 6.17 -1.48
C VAL A 79 22.34 6.20 -0.17
N ASP A 80 21.73 5.80 0.94
CA ASP A 80 22.42 5.60 2.21
C ASP A 80 23.32 4.36 2.17
N LYS A 81 24.63 4.62 2.14
CA LYS A 81 25.68 3.60 2.07
C LYS A 81 26.20 3.14 3.44
N SER A 82 25.66 3.65 4.55
CA SER A 82 26.06 3.25 5.90
C SER A 82 25.93 1.74 6.15
N PRO A 83 26.72 1.18 7.09
CA PRO A 83 26.59 -0.22 7.49
C PRO A 83 25.18 -0.58 7.94
N GLU A 84 24.53 0.29 8.71
CA GLU A 84 23.20 0.08 9.26
C GLU A 84 22.13 0.03 8.16
N ALA A 85 22.22 0.93 7.16
CA ALA A 85 21.29 0.92 6.03
C ALA A 85 21.46 -0.35 5.18
N ARG A 86 22.70 -0.82 4.99
CA ARG A 86 22.98 -2.09 4.29
C ARG A 86 22.42 -3.29 5.05
N GLU A 87 22.58 -3.31 6.37
CA GLU A 87 22.06 -4.37 7.24
C GLU A 87 20.53 -4.44 7.13
N VAL A 88 19.85 -3.31 7.29
CA VAL A 88 18.39 -3.20 7.15
C VAL A 88 17.92 -3.71 5.79
N ARG A 89 18.54 -3.25 4.69
CA ARG A 89 18.20 -3.73 3.34
C ARG A 89 18.42 -5.24 3.18
N THR A 90 19.49 -5.77 3.77
CA THR A 90 19.80 -7.21 3.69
C THR A 90 18.75 -8.04 4.42
N VAL A 91 18.34 -7.61 5.62
CA VAL A 91 17.26 -8.24 6.38
C VAL A 91 15.95 -8.17 5.60
N MET A 92 15.64 -7.02 5.00
CA MET A 92 14.43 -6.82 4.21
C MET A 92 14.39 -7.75 2.99
N VAL A 93 15.49 -7.85 2.23
CA VAL A 93 15.60 -8.79 1.09
C VAL A 93 15.41 -10.24 1.55
N LYS A 94 15.99 -10.62 2.69
CA LYS A 94 15.83 -11.97 3.25
C LYS A 94 14.37 -12.25 3.60
N ASN A 95 13.70 -11.32 4.27
CA ASN A 95 12.30 -11.45 4.68
C ASN A 95 11.37 -11.52 3.45
N MET A 96 11.60 -10.68 2.44
CA MET A 96 10.83 -10.72 1.19
C MET A 96 11.00 -12.05 0.44
N LYS A 97 12.21 -12.61 0.43
CA LYS A 97 12.45 -13.94 -0.15
C LYS A 97 11.74 -15.05 0.62
N ALA A 98 11.68 -14.96 1.96
CA ALA A 98 10.95 -15.91 2.78
C ALA A 98 9.45 -15.83 2.51
N LEU A 99 8.89 -14.61 2.55
CA LEU A 99 7.48 -14.35 2.27
C LEU A 99 7.09 -14.85 0.88
N LYS A 100 7.89 -14.57 -0.15
CA LYS A 100 7.64 -15.06 -1.52
C LYS A 100 7.52 -16.59 -1.56
N ARG A 101 8.41 -17.29 -0.86
CA ARG A 101 8.38 -18.77 -0.80
C ARG A 101 7.15 -19.27 -0.05
N GLU A 102 6.78 -18.65 1.06
CA GLU A 102 5.57 -18.99 1.81
C GLU A 102 4.31 -18.82 0.97
N MET A 103 4.22 -17.72 0.21
CA MET A 103 3.13 -17.50 -0.74
C MET A 103 3.11 -18.56 -1.85
N GLU A 104 4.27 -18.96 -2.37
CA GLU A 104 4.37 -19.98 -3.42
C GLU A 104 3.97 -21.37 -2.91
N LEU A 105 4.36 -21.71 -1.67
CA LEU A 105 3.92 -22.94 -1.01
C LEU A 105 2.40 -22.92 -0.75
N ALA A 106 1.87 -21.79 -0.26
CA ALA A 106 0.42 -21.63 -0.07
C ALA A 106 -0.34 -21.80 -1.40
N ARG A 107 0.15 -21.23 -2.50
CA ARG A 107 -0.45 -21.38 -3.84
C ARG A 107 -0.49 -22.84 -4.32
N GLN A 108 0.47 -23.66 -3.92
CA GLN A 108 0.54 -25.08 -4.29
C GLN A 108 -0.30 -25.97 -3.37
N ASP A 109 -0.68 -25.47 -2.20
CA ASP A 109 -1.56 -26.17 -1.27
C ASP A 109 -3.03 -25.98 -1.69
N GLU A 110 -3.67 -27.09 -2.08
CA GLU A 110 -5.08 -27.12 -2.48
C GLU A 110 -6.03 -26.88 -1.29
N HIS A 111 -5.56 -27.07 -0.06
CA HIS A 111 -6.35 -26.91 1.17
C HIS A 111 -6.06 -25.60 1.90
N SER A 112 -5.13 -24.78 1.40
CA SER A 112 -4.85 -23.46 1.96
C SER A 112 -5.88 -22.43 1.50
N GLU A 113 -6.57 -21.79 2.44
CA GLU A 113 -7.45 -20.65 2.17
C GLU A 113 -6.68 -19.50 1.50
N LEU A 114 -5.47 -19.21 2.01
CA LEU A 114 -4.57 -18.23 1.41
C LEU A 114 -4.15 -18.65 -0.01
N GLY A 115 -3.89 -19.93 -0.22
CA GLY A 115 -3.62 -20.50 -1.54
C GLY A 115 -4.76 -20.31 -2.53
N GLU A 116 -5.99 -20.54 -2.09
CA GLU A 116 -7.18 -20.35 -2.91
C GLU A 116 -7.36 -18.88 -3.31
N GLU A 117 -7.21 -17.95 -2.37
CA GLU A 117 -7.29 -16.51 -2.65
C GLU A 117 -6.21 -16.05 -3.63
N LEU A 118 -4.97 -16.50 -3.45
CA LEU A 118 -3.86 -16.19 -4.34
C LEU A 118 -4.10 -16.70 -5.78
N ARG A 119 -4.67 -17.90 -5.94
CA ARG A 119 -5.04 -18.44 -7.27
C ARG A 119 -6.20 -17.66 -7.90
N ARG A 120 -7.21 -17.24 -7.12
CA ARG A 120 -8.30 -16.39 -7.62
C ARG A 120 -7.77 -15.03 -8.09
N MET A 121 -6.83 -14.43 -7.34
CA MET A 121 -6.20 -13.17 -7.72
C MET A 121 -5.41 -13.29 -9.02
N ASP A 122 -4.68 -14.39 -9.23
CA ASP A 122 -3.99 -14.64 -10.51
C ASP A 122 -4.96 -14.71 -11.68
N ALA A 123 -6.06 -15.47 -11.53
CA ALA A 123 -7.09 -15.58 -12.57
C ALA A 123 -7.74 -14.23 -12.91
N LEU A 124 -7.94 -13.36 -11.91
CA LEU A 124 -8.46 -12.00 -12.12
C LEU A 124 -7.45 -11.13 -12.87
N ASN A 125 -6.17 -11.18 -12.51
CA ASN A 125 -5.13 -10.43 -13.22
C ASN A 125 -5.01 -10.87 -14.68
N GLU A 126 -5.10 -12.17 -14.97
CA GLU A 126 -5.11 -12.69 -16.34
C GLU A 126 -6.32 -12.19 -17.15
N GLN A 127 -7.50 -12.09 -16.52
CA GLN A 127 -8.69 -11.51 -17.17
C GLN A 127 -8.50 -10.02 -17.51
N ILE A 128 -7.98 -9.23 -16.57
CA ILE A 128 -7.71 -7.80 -16.79
C ILE A 128 -6.70 -7.60 -17.92
N GLU A 129 -5.62 -8.40 -17.95
CA GLU A 129 -4.62 -8.34 -19.02
C GLU A 129 -5.19 -8.72 -20.39
N HIS A 130 -6.19 -9.60 -20.43
CA HIS A 130 -6.87 -9.98 -21.66
C HIS A 130 -7.88 -8.92 -22.12
N GLU A 131 -8.50 -8.17 -21.21
CA GLU A 131 -9.44 -7.08 -21.52
C GLU A 131 -8.74 -5.76 -21.91
N THR A 132 -7.47 -5.60 -21.53
CA THR A 132 -6.67 -4.39 -21.81
C THR A 132 -5.77 -4.51 -23.05
N LYS A 133 -5.79 -5.66 -23.74
CA LYS A 133 -5.15 -5.89 -25.05
C LYS A 133 -6.15 -5.79 -26.20
#